data_AF-A0A970K729-F1
#
_entry.id   AF-A0A970K729-F1
#
_cell.length_a   1.000
_cell.length_b   1.000
_cell.length_c   1.000
_cell.angle_alpha   90.00
_cell.angle_beta   90.00
_cell.angle_gamma   90.00
#
_symmetry.space_group_name_H-M   'P 1'
#
loop_
_entity.id
_entity.type
_entity.pdbx_description
1 polymer ?
#
loop_
_entity_poly.entity_id
_entity_poly.type
_entity_poly.pdbx_seq_one_letter_code
_entity_poly.pdbx_strand_id
1 'polypeptide(L)'
;MTIKVKLSLKGNLTHFGKAAGDIVTIPLEDYVKGVVAAEISNAHPEACKAQAVAARTYAYNNARDGNAISDSSSSAQAFIAARMTNRQDYPNPIQAVEATAGLVLAYQGKPIGRNALYSSANNGTTKNKRYKWPNGGDVPYLIMTPDPWTAQELQRRQAAGERVRFGHGVGLSQYGIMYAAKQGVGYREMLGFYYPGTTIVQAGSPAGGDPVSNTLATQLQERSQKEVGGAYVFAALGEKCTPGNRSTYANRKPAHAAAITRSCPVLSGTASSCSGCRYNGKRIFDCRGFTSVMLKEVTGRYLKGGGATSQWNDDSNWEAKGPLATMPDKPCVLFNRSKDNPGVMSHTGFYFHKGLVIQAGGYGGTGVHAGPFRPEYWSHWAVPVRLYSNTGTGQGGGGTMTLTRGASGPAVRTLQAALKGLNYTFKPTRNDPQGIDGIYGPDTENQVKLFQLNHGLTADGVWKESDQAKLNALLTSKPPTPADTSEMAELVALLKRALQIAEKK
;
A
#
# COMPACT_ATOMS: atom_id res chain seq x y z
N MET A 1 22.83 -0.99 -16.80
CA MET A 1 22.26 0.05 -17.69
C MET A 1 23.25 1.20 -17.79
N THR A 2 23.34 1.84 -18.95
CA THR A 2 24.17 3.04 -19.19
C THR A 2 23.30 4.24 -19.49
N ILE A 3 23.83 5.45 -19.29
CA ILE A 3 23.16 6.71 -19.62
C ILE A 3 24.05 7.57 -20.52
N LYS A 4 23.41 8.25 -21.47
CA LYS A 4 24.05 9.26 -22.32
C LYS A 4 23.94 10.63 -21.65
N VAL A 5 25.07 11.29 -21.43
CA VAL A 5 25.12 12.63 -20.80
C VAL A 5 25.67 13.63 -21.81
N LYS A 6 24.88 14.65 -22.14
CA LYS A 6 25.29 15.80 -22.96
C LYS A 6 25.98 16.81 -22.06
N LEU A 7 27.27 17.06 -22.30
CA LEU A 7 28.12 17.84 -21.43
C LEU A 7 28.01 19.35 -21.69
N SER A 8 27.97 20.14 -20.64
CA SER A 8 27.96 21.61 -20.68
C SER A 8 28.77 22.25 -19.57
N LEU A 9 29.01 21.55 -18.45
CA LEU A 9 29.74 22.10 -17.31
C LEU A 9 31.26 21.97 -17.51
N LYS A 10 31.99 23.08 -17.37
CA LYS A 10 33.46 23.13 -17.55
C LYS A 10 34.21 22.01 -16.80
N GLY A 11 33.82 21.71 -15.56
CA GLY A 11 34.44 20.63 -14.78
C GLY A 11 34.28 19.25 -15.41
N ASN A 12 33.12 18.95 -16.01
CA ASN A 12 32.89 17.69 -16.70
C ASN A 12 33.60 17.64 -18.06
N LEU A 13 33.64 18.76 -18.79
CA LEU A 13 34.40 18.90 -20.04
C LEU A 13 35.87 18.55 -19.82
N THR A 14 36.48 19.12 -18.77
CA THR A 14 37.85 18.79 -18.37
C THR A 14 38.00 17.34 -17.93
N HIS A 15 37.09 16.82 -17.11
CA HIS A 15 37.17 15.44 -16.61
C HIS A 15 37.15 14.39 -17.72
N PHE A 16 36.33 14.60 -18.76
CA PHE A 16 36.22 13.65 -19.88
C PHE A 16 37.11 14.01 -21.09
N GLY A 17 37.78 15.17 -21.09
CA GLY A 17 38.51 15.68 -22.24
C GLY A 17 37.61 15.93 -23.46
N LYS A 18 36.45 16.58 -23.25
CA LYS A 18 35.39 16.79 -24.25
C LYS A 18 35.00 18.26 -24.41
N ALA A 19 34.36 18.58 -25.52
CA ALA A 19 33.83 19.92 -25.81
C ALA A 19 32.35 20.05 -25.38
N ALA A 20 31.88 21.29 -25.23
CA ALA A 20 30.48 21.55 -24.89
C ALA A 20 29.56 21.02 -26.00
N GLY A 21 28.53 20.27 -25.60
CA GLY A 21 27.60 19.60 -26.50
C GLY A 21 27.94 18.14 -26.81
N ASP A 22 29.16 17.69 -26.51
CA ASP A 22 29.54 16.28 -26.66
C ASP A 22 28.71 15.38 -25.75
N ILE A 23 28.50 14.15 -26.20
CA ILE A 23 27.76 13.12 -25.46
C ILE A 23 28.74 12.04 -24.99
N VAL A 24 28.73 11.76 -23.69
CA VAL A 24 29.44 10.62 -23.10
C VAL A 24 28.45 9.55 -22.67
N THR A 25 28.84 8.28 -22.75
CA THR A 25 28.04 7.16 -22.25
C THR A 25 28.74 6.58 -21.03
N ILE A 26 28.06 6.57 -19.89
CA ILE A 26 28.61 6.09 -18.61
C ILE A 26 27.65 5.13 -17.91
N PRO A 27 28.11 4.27 -16.99
CA PRO A 27 27.21 3.46 -16.15
C PRO A 27 26.21 4.34 -15.41
N LEU A 28 24.93 3.94 -15.39
CA LEU A 28 23.88 4.73 -14.72
C LEU A 28 24.19 4.96 -13.24
N GLU A 29 24.73 3.95 -12.55
CA GLU A 29 25.07 4.08 -11.13
C GLU A 29 26.19 5.10 -10.89
N ASP A 30 27.20 5.19 -11.76
CA ASP A 30 28.25 6.19 -11.62
C ASP A 30 27.74 7.60 -11.92
N TYR A 31 26.83 7.74 -12.88
CA TYR A 31 26.10 8.99 -13.08
C TYR A 31 25.36 9.40 -11.79
N VAL A 32 24.61 8.49 -11.18
CA VAL A 32 23.82 8.78 -9.97
C VAL A 32 24.74 9.14 -8.79
N LYS A 33 25.92 8.52 -8.62
CA LYS A 33 26.92 8.94 -7.61
C LYS A 33 27.30 10.40 -7.78
N GLY A 34 27.65 10.80 -9.01
CA GLY A 34 27.98 12.18 -9.34
C GLY A 34 26.81 13.15 -9.11
N VAL A 35 25.57 12.70 -9.35
CA VAL A 35 24.37 13.50 -9.10
C VAL A 35 24.12 13.70 -7.61
N VAL A 36 24.07 12.63 -6.81
CA VAL A 36 23.77 12.74 -5.37
C VAL A 36 24.81 13.61 -4.65
N ALA A 37 26.10 13.42 -4.98
CA ALA A 37 27.17 14.24 -4.42
C ALA A 37 27.13 15.70 -4.91
N ALA A 38 26.61 15.97 -6.12
CA ALA A 38 26.42 17.33 -6.62
C ALA A 38 25.23 18.04 -5.97
N GLU A 39 24.13 17.31 -5.75
CA GLU A 39 22.85 17.84 -5.28
C GLU A 39 22.82 18.11 -3.77
N ILE A 40 23.33 17.17 -2.96
CA ILE A 40 23.24 17.26 -1.49
C ILE A 40 24.57 17.04 -0.77
N SER A 41 25.69 17.06 -1.49
CA SER A 41 27.04 16.87 -0.92
C SER A 41 27.14 15.56 -0.12
N ASN A 42 28.03 15.50 0.88
CA ASN A 42 28.19 14.34 1.77
C ASN A 42 27.15 14.33 2.93
N ALA A 43 25.87 14.42 2.60
CA ALA A 43 24.77 14.43 3.59
C ALA A 43 24.64 13.09 4.33
N HIS A 44 23.67 13.02 5.25
CA HIS A 44 23.35 11.79 5.98
C HIS A 44 23.05 10.63 5.02
N PRO A 45 23.48 9.38 5.30
CA PRO A 45 23.29 8.23 4.41
C PRO A 45 21.83 8.01 3.97
N GLU A 46 20.87 8.10 4.89
CA GLU A 46 19.43 7.95 4.55
C GLU A 46 18.91 9.04 3.61
N ALA A 47 19.36 10.30 3.77
CA ALA A 47 19.04 11.37 2.83
C ALA A 47 19.69 11.09 1.46
N CYS A 48 20.94 10.61 1.45
CA CYS A 48 21.61 10.19 0.23
C CYS A 48 20.88 9.04 -0.48
N LYS A 49 20.32 8.07 0.26
CA LYS A 49 19.51 6.98 -0.32
C LYS A 49 18.22 7.51 -0.94
N ALA A 50 17.51 8.41 -0.26
CA ALA A 50 16.29 9.03 -0.79
C ALA A 50 16.59 9.80 -2.09
N GLN A 51 17.64 10.62 -2.08
CA GLN A 51 18.09 11.37 -3.26
C GLN A 51 18.57 10.44 -4.38
N ALA A 52 19.26 9.34 -4.06
CA ALA A 52 19.74 8.37 -5.04
C ALA A 52 18.59 7.71 -5.81
N VAL A 53 17.56 7.22 -5.11
CA VAL A 53 16.38 6.60 -5.73
C VAL A 53 15.62 7.62 -6.58
N ALA A 54 15.39 8.83 -6.08
CA ALA A 54 14.75 9.91 -6.84
C ALA A 54 15.56 10.27 -8.09
N ALA A 55 16.87 10.44 -7.95
CA ALA A 55 17.75 10.81 -9.05
C ALA A 55 17.85 9.72 -10.13
N ARG A 56 17.97 8.45 -9.72
CA ARG A 56 17.97 7.30 -10.63
C ARG A 56 16.66 7.19 -11.38
N THR A 57 15.54 7.40 -10.68
CA THR A 57 14.20 7.37 -11.30
C THR A 57 14.04 8.46 -12.35
N TYR A 58 14.47 9.68 -12.04
CA TYR A 58 14.42 10.80 -12.99
C TYR A 58 15.18 10.48 -14.29
N ALA A 59 16.36 9.88 -14.15
CA ALA A 59 17.24 9.51 -15.24
C ALA A 59 16.79 8.24 -15.99
N TYR A 60 15.94 7.40 -15.39
CA TYR A 60 15.63 6.05 -15.85
C TYR A 60 15.13 5.97 -17.29
N ASN A 61 14.13 6.77 -17.68
CA ASN A 61 13.59 6.73 -19.04
C ASN A 61 14.63 7.17 -20.08
N ASN A 62 15.49 8.14 -19.75
CA ASN A 62 16.56 8.54 -20.67
C ASN A 62 17.58 7.41 -20.87
N ALA A 63 17.97 6.75 -19.78
CA ALA A 63 18.89 5.62 -19.83
C ALA A 63 18.29 4.40 -20.58
N ARG A 64 17.02 4.06 -20.31
CA ARG A 64 16.29 2.96 -20.97
C ARG A 64 16.10 3.22 -22.46
N ASP A 65 15.69 4.43 -22.84
CA ASP A 65 15.35 4.77 -24.23
C ASP A 65 16.57 5.27 -25.02
N GLY A 66 17.76 5.33 -24.39
CA GLY A 66 18.99 5.78 -25.03
C GLY A 66 19.03 7.27 -25.35
N ASN A 67 18.20 8.08 -24.68
CA ASN A 67 18.15 9.54 -24.81
C ASN A 67 19.25 10.21 -23.97
N ALA A 68 19.82 11.30 -24.50
CA ALA A 68 20.79 12.08 -23.75
C ALA A 68 20.13 12.97 -22.68
N ILE A 69 20.74 13.04 -21.50
CA ILE A 69 20.39 13.97 -20.42
C ILE A 69 21.46 15.05 -20.29
N SER A 70 21.06 16.28 -19.95
CA SER A 70 22.01 17.37 -19.66
C SER A 70 22.71 17.14 -18.32
N ASP A 71 23.98 17.54 -18.20
CA ASP A 71 24.73 17.53 -16.94
C ASP A 71 24.44 18.74 -16.03
N SER A 72 23.58 19.65 -16.48
CA SER A 72 23.25 20.90 -15.78
C SER A 72 21.88 20.86 -15.10
N SER A 73 21.83 21.35 -13.86
CA SER A 73 20.61 21.45 -13.05
C SER A 73 19.56 22.43 -13.61
N SER A 74 19.91 23.29 -14.56
CA SER A 74 18.96 24.20 -15.22
C SER A 74 18.00 23.49 -16.18
N SER A 75 18.40 22.32 -16.68
CA SER A 75 17.69 21.57 -17.72
C SER A 75 17.40 20.12 -17.35
N ALA A 76 18.14 19.59 -16.37
CA ALA A 76 17.93 18.26 -15.81
C ALA A 76 18.37 18.23 -14.33
N GLN A 77 19.45 17.52 -14.02
CA GLN A 77 19.97 17.31 -12.67
C GLN A 77 21.42 17.80 -12.64
N ALA A 78 21.91 18.26 -11.49
CA ALA A 78 23.33 18.57 -11.37
C ALA A 78 24.15 17.27 -11.46
N PHE A 79 25.09 17.18 -12.40
CA PHE A 79 26.04 16.07 -12.47
C PHE A 79 27.47 16.60 -12.44
N ILE A 80 28.28 16.11 -11.49
CA ILE A 80 29.72 16.44 -11.41
C ILE A 80 30.53 15.15 -11.46
N ALA A 81 31.17 14.90 -12.61
CA ALA A 81 31.86 13.64 -12.90
C ALA A 81 33.00 13.35 -11.91
N ALA A 82 33.79 14.36 -11.54
CA ALA A 82 34.89 14.19 -10.58
C ALA A 82 34.43 13.70 -9.18
N ARG A 83 33.14 13.84 -8.84
CA ARG A 83 32.59 13.36 -7.56
C ARG A 83 32.15 11.91 -7.59
N MET A 84 31.99 11.30 -8.76
CA MET A 84 31.45 9.94 -8.89
C MET A 84 32.37 8.86 -8.28
N THR A 85 33.68 9.11 -8.24
CA THR A 85 34.71 8.20 -7.70
C THR A 85 35.42 8.72 -6.45
N ASN A 86 35.16 9.97 -6.03
CA ASN A 86 35.81 10.58 -4.88
C ASN A 86 35.17 10.09 -3.56
N ARG A 87 35.51 8.85 -3.16
CA ARG A 87 35.03 8.22 -1.92
C ARG A 87 35.59 8.85 -0.66
N GLN A 88 36.71 9.58 -0.75
CA GLN A 88 37.30 10.28 0.38
C GLN A 88 36.39 11.41 0.86
N ASP A 89 35.91 12.25 -0.07
CA ASP A 89 35.10 13.41 0.28
C ASP A 89 33.59 13.11 0.27
N TYR A 90 33.17 12.11 -0.51
CA TYR A 90 31.74 11.75 -0.69
C TYR A 90 31.46 10.27 -0.40
N PRO A 91 31.86 9.73 0.76
CA PRO A 91 31.58 8.33 1.10
C PRO A 91 30.07 8.04 1.19
N ASN A 92 29.26 8.94 1.75
CA ASN A 92 27.83 8.68 1.96
C ASN A 92 27.02 8.64 0.65
N PRO A 93 27.17 9.60 -0.29
CA PRO A 93 26.55 9.50 -1.61
C PRO A 93 26.90 8.21 -2.33
N ILE A 94 28.19 7.86 -2.36
CA ILE A 94 28.66 6.69 -3.11
C ILE A 94 28.08 5.40 -2.50
N GLN A 95 28.19 5.23 -1.18
CA GLN A 95 27.65 4.06 -0.49
C GLN A 95 26.12 4.00 -0.58
N ALA A 96 25.42 5.13 -0.51
CA ALA A 96 23.96 5.16 -0.64
C ALA A 96 23.47 4.78 -2.04
N VAL A 97 24.20 5.19 -3.08
CA VAL A 97 23.91 4.79 -4.47
C VAL A 97 24.14 3.30 -4.64
N GLU A 98 25.26 2.78 -4.12
CA GLU A 98 25.57 1.34 -4.12
C GLU A 98 24.50 0.52 -3.37
N ALA A 99 24.10 0.96 -2.18
CA ALA A 99 23.09 0.29 -1.36
C ALA A 99 21.66 0.37 -1.92
N THR A 100 21.41 1.25 -2.90
CA THR A 100 20.11 1.39 -3.56
C THR A 100 20.19 1.09 -5.06
N ALA A 101 21.23 0.37 -5.48
CA ALA A 101 21.53 0.14 -6.90
C ALA A 101 20.31 -0.47 -7.61
N GLY A 102 19.91 0.15 -8.71
CA GLY A 102 18.75 -0.26 -9.50
C GLY A 102 17.37 0.04 -8.87
N LEU A 103 17.26 0.58 -7.66
CA LEU A 103 15.96 0.96 -7.10
C LEU A 103 15.42 2.25 -7.73
N VAL A 104 14.17 2.22 -8.18
CA VAL A 104 13.42 3.35 -8.76
C VAL A 104 12.02 3.47 -8.15
N LEU A 105 11.45 4.67 -8.16
CA LEU A 105 10.06 4.92 -7.79
C LEU A 105 9.14 4.55 -8.94
N ALA A 106 8.13 3.75 -8.64
CA ALA A 106 7.04 3.43 -9.54
C ALA A 106 5.73 3.94 -8.94
N TYR A 107 4.97 4.70 -9.71
CA TYR A 107 3.56 4.86 -9.42
C TYR A 107 2.90 3.80 -10.24
N GLN A 108 2.00 3.04 -9.62
CA GLN A 108 1.13 2.24 -10.45
C GLN A 108 1.98 1.25 -11.29
N GLY A 109 2.96 0.57 -10.69
CA GLY A 109 3.83 -0.41 -11.38
C GLY A 109 4.74 0.13 -12.49
N LYS A 110 4.63 1.42 -12.85
CA LYS A 110 5.42 2.06 -13.90
C LYS A 110 6.39 3.07 -13.25
N PRO A 111 7.70 3.01 -13.58
CA PRO A 111 8.64 4.02 -13.12
C PRO A 111 8.15 5.43 -13.43
N ILE A 112 8.15 6.31 -12.43
CA ILE A 112 7.61 7.67 -12.57
C ILE A 112 8.50 8.57 -13.45
N GLY A 113 9.72 8.11 -13.77
CA GLY A 113 10.61 8.77 -14.71
C GLY A 113 10.89 10.23 -14.32
N ARG A 114 10.80 11.13 -15.31
CA ARG A 114 11.00 12.58 -15.16
C ARG A 114 10.04 13.27 -14.16
N ASN A 115 9.03 12.57 -13.64
CA ASN A 115 8.19 13.09 -12.56
C ASN A 115 8.75 12.81 -11.15
N ALA A 116 9.90 12.14 -11.01
CA ALA A 116 10.66 12.09 -9.75
C ALA A 116 11.36 13.44 -9.49
N LEU A 117 10.57 14.51 -9.41
CA LEU A 117 11.05 15.89 -9.25
C LEU A 117 11.51 16.13 -7.82
N TYR A 118 12.58 16.89 -7.66
CA TYR A 118 13.13 17.28 -6.36
C TYR A 118 13.81 18.64 -6.46
N SER A 119 13.93 19.36 -5.33
CA SER A 119 14.60 20.66 -5.30
C SER A 119 15.08 21.04 -3.89
N SER A 120 15.87 22.12 -3.79
CA SER A 120 16.50 22.56 -2.53
C SER A 120 15.54 22.64 -1.33
N ALA A 121 14.49 23.46 -1.44
CA ALA A 121 13.48 23.61 -0.38
C ALA A 121 12.12 23.98 -1.00
N ASN A 122 11.03 23.56 -0.35
CA ASN A 122 9.65 23.81 -0.77
C ASN A 122 8.93 24.91 0.04
N ASN A 123 9.64 25.62 0.92
CA ASN A 123 9.06 26.64 1.82
C ASN A 123 8.03 26.08 2.83
N GLY A 124 8.21 24.82 3.26
CA GLY A 124 7.38 24.20 4.30
C GLY A 124 6.08 23.58 3.78
N THR A 125 5.83 23.61 2.46
CA THR A 125 4.70 22.94 1.81
C THR A 125 5.12 22.50 0.42
N THR A 126 4.93 21.23 0.06
CA THR A 126 5.16 20.78 -1.32
C THR A 126 4.20 21.47 -2.28
N LYS A 127 4.58 21.54 -3.56
CA LYS A 127 3.72 22.03 -4.62
C LYS A 127 3.28 20.86 -5.49
N ASN A 128 2.05 20.90 -5.99
CA ASN A 128 1.67 20.03 -7.08
C ASN A 128 2.26 20.56 -8.41
N LYS A 129 2.37 19.68 -9.41
CA LYS A 129 3.01 20.04 -10.69
C LYS A 129 2.24 21.14 -11.42
N ARG A 130 0.91 21.08 -11.42
CA ARG A 130 0.02 22.06 -12.08
C ARG A 130 0.15 23.47 -11.47
N TYR A 131 0.26 23.55 -10.15
CA TYR A 131 0.43 24.80 -9.41
C TYR A 131 1.75 25.49 -9.79
N LYS A 132 2.83 24.71 -9.93
CA LYS A 132 4.13 25.28 -10.34
C LYS A 132 4.22 25.53 -11.84
N TRP A 133 3.62 24.66 -12.64
CA TRP A 133 3.60 24.72 -14.10
C TRP A 133 2.16 24.48 -14.57
N PRO A 134 1.39 25.53 -14.91
CA PRO A 134 -0.04 25.42 -15.24
C PRO A 134 -0.38 24.38 -16.33
N ASN A 135 0.53 24.17 -17.28
CA ASN A 135 0.39 23.20 -18.37
C ASN A 135 1.06 21.83 -18.07
N GLY A 136 1.52 21.61 -16.84
CA GLY A 136 2.32 20.44 -16.45
C GLY A 136 1.52 19.14 -16.25
N GLY A 137 0.18 19.24 -16.32
CA GLY A 137 -0.75 18.13 -16.08
C GLY A 137 -0.92 17.76 -14.60
N ASP A 138 -1.96 16.98 -14.32
CA ASP A 138 -2.20 16.42 -13.00
C ASP A 138 -1.32 15.18 -12.82
N VAL A 139 -0.50 15.17 -11.76
CA VAL A 139 0.35 14.03 -11.41
C VAL A 139 -0.04 13.57 -10.00
N PRO A 140 -0.69 12.39 -9.84
CA PRO A 140 -1.36 12.01 -8.58
C PRO A 140 -0.46 11.95 -7.34
N TYR A 141 0.85 11.73 -7.53
CA TYR A 141 1.85 11.61 -6.48
C TYR A 141 2.70 12.89 -6.32
N LEU A 142 2.38 13.97 -7.03
CA LEU A 142 3.00 15.28 -6.84
C LEU A 142 1.91 16.24 -6.36
N ILE A 143 1.63 16.20 -5.06
CA ILE A 143 0.53 16.95 -4.43
C ILE A 143 1.05 18.09 -3.55
N MET A 144 0.19 19.06 -3.24
CA MET A 144 0.44 20.04 -2.18
C MET A 144 0.17 19.41 -0.82
N THR A 145 1.19 19.33 0.03
CA THR A 145 1.09 18.85 1.41
C THR A 145 2.03 19.65 2.33
N PRO A 146 1.64 19.97 3.58
CA PRO A 146 2.55 20.55 4.55
C PRO A 146 3.78 19.66 4.77
N ASP A 147 4.96 20.27 4.72
CA ASP A 147 6.25 19.62 4.93
C ASP A 147 6.88 20.09 6.24
N PRO A 148 6.61 19.36 7.36
CA PRO A 148 7.11 19.74 8.67
C PRO A 148 8.64 19.69 8.75
N TRP A 149 9.30 18.83 7.98
CA TRP A 149 10.76 18.71 8.01
C TRP A 149 11.43 19.90 7.33
N THR A 150 10.93 20.33 6.18
CA THR A 150 11.43 21.56 5.54
C THR A 150 11.12 22.78 6.40
N ALA A 151 9.92 22.88 6.98
CA ALA A 151 9.57 24.01 7.85
C ALA A 151 10.55 24.14 9.03
N GLN A 152 10.87 23.03 9.70
CA GLN A 152 11.82 23.02 10.82
C GLN A 152 13.25 23.35 10.38
N GLU A 153 13.71 22.84 9.24
CA GLU A 153 15.05 23.18 8.72
C GLU A 153 15.17 24.65 8.32
N LEU A 154 14.11 25.24 7.75
CA LEU A 154 14.09 26.66 7.41
C LEU A 154 14.16 27.53 8.66
N GLN A 155 13.39 27.19 9.70
CA GLN A 155 13.45 27.89 10.99
C GLN A 155 14.85 27.82 11.60
N ARG A 156 15.46 26.63 11.61
CA ARG A 156 16.83 26.42 12.12
C ARG A 156 17.85 27.29 11.37
N ARG A 157 17.79 27.29 10.03
CA ARG A 157 18.69 28.08 9.18
C ARG A 157 18.54 29.57 9.39
N GLN A 158 17.30 30.04 9.46
CA GLN A 158 16.99 31.45 9.71
C GLN A 158 17.54 31.89 11.08
N ALA A 159 17.34 31.09 12.12
CA ALA A 159 17.88 31.36 13.45
C ALA A 159 19.42 31.39 13.45
N ALA A 160 20.06 30.61 12.59
CA ALA A 160 21.51 30.59 12.42
C ALA A 160 22.07 31.65 11.45
N GLY A 161 21.22 32.50 10.85
CA GLY A 161 21.65 33.47 9.83
C GLY A 161 22.14 32.84 8.53
N GLU A 162 21.81 31.57 8.27
CA GLU A 162 22.24 30.85 7.07
C GLU A 162 21.40 31.26 5.84
N ARG A 163 22.06 31.41 4.68
CA ARG A 163 21.38 31.68 3.41
C ARG A 163 20.49 30.48 3.00
N VAL A 164 19.20 30.75 2.81
CA VAL A 164 18.23 29.76 2.32
C VAL A 164 18.19 29.73 0.80
N ARG A 165 18.11 28.53 0.22
CA ARG A 165 17.89 28.31 -1.22
C ARG A 165 16.55 27.64 -1.43
N PHE A 166 15.70 28.28 -2.23
CA PHE A 166 14.39 27.74 -2.60
C PHE A 166 14.45 27.07 -3.96
N GLY A 167 13.64 26.01 -4.09
CA GLY A 167 13.48 25.27 -5.32
C GLY A 167 12.11 25.48 -5.96
N HIS A 168 11.80 24.68 -6.98
CA HIS A 168 10.46 24.67 -7.56
C HIS A 168 9.38 24.15 -6.60
N GLY A 169 9.76 23.43 -5.55
CA GLY A 169 8.88 22.97 -4.46
C GLY A 169 8.00 21.76 -4.81
N VAL A 170 7.97 21.33 -6.06
CA VAL A 170 7.32 20.09 -6.50
C VAL A 170 8.15 18.85 -6.16
N GLY A 171 7.54 17.86 -5.51
CA GLY A 171 8.17 16.61 -5.12
C GLY A 171 9.11 16.75 -3.91
N LEU A 172 10.25 16.05 -3.93
CA LEU A 172 11.14 15.95 -2.79
C LEU A 172 11.85 17.26 -2.46
N SER A 173 11.88 17.61 -1.16
CA SER A 173 12.67 18.72 -0.62
C SER A 173 13.99 18.20 -0.08
N GLN A 174 15.11 18.67 -0.62
CA GLN A 174 16.45 18.28 -0.18
C GLN A 174 16.70 18.69 1.27
N TYR A 175 16.29 19.90 1.66
CA TYR A 175 16.37 20.38 3.04
C TYR A 175 15.52 19.51 3.98
N GLY A 176 14.32 19.13 3.54
CA GLY A 176 13.43 18.28 4.31
C GLY A 176 14.00 16.88 4.55
N ILE A 177 14.51 16.19 3.52
CA ILE A 177 15.12 14.86 3.72
C ILE A 177 16.39 14.91 4.56
N MET A 178 17.21 15.96 4.43
CA MET A 178 18.42 16.12 5.25
C MET A 178 18.06 16.34 6.72
N TYR A 179 16.99 17.08 7.01
CA TYR A 179 16.49 17.26 8.37
C TYR A 179 15.87 15.97 8.91
N ALA A 180 14.96 15.35 8.16
CA ALA A 180 14.28 14.10 8.54
C ALA A 180 15.29 12.99 8.85
N ALA A 181 16.34 12.85 8.04
CA ALA A 181 17.39 11.87 8.25
C ALA A 181 18.13 12.06 9.58
N LYS A 182 18.40 13.32 9.97
CA LYS A 182 18.99 13.64 11.29
C LYS A 182 18.06 13.32 12.46
N GLN A 183 16.74 13.29 12.21
CA GLN A 183 15.74 12.86 13.18
C GLN A 183 15.50 11.34 13.18
N GLY A 184 16.29 10.56 12.43
CA GLY A 184 16.20 9.10 12.39
C GLY A 184 15.13 8.54 11.43
N VAL A 185 14.53 9.38 10.59
CA VAL A 185 13.58 8.92 9.57
C VAL A 185 14.34 8.13 8.49
N GLY A 186 13.78 7.02 8.03
CA GLY A 186 14.36 6.20 6.97
C GLY A 186 14.02 6.69 5.56
N TYR A 187 14.86 6.39 4.56
CA TYR A 187 14.69 6.88 3.19
C TYR A 187 13.36 6.45 2.54
N ARG A 188 12.86 5.25 2.87
CA ARG A 188 11.57 4.73 2.35
C ARG A 188 10.39 5.58 2.83
N GLU A 189 10.42 6.00 4.08
CA GLU A 189 9.38 6.86 4.67
C GLU A 189 9.42 8.26 4.06
N MET A 190 10.61 8.84 3.88
CA MET A 190 10.77 10.12 3.18
C MET A 190 10.21 10.09 1.76
N LEU A 191 10.54 9.03 1.00
CA LEU A 191 10.06 8.87 -0.37
C LEU A 191 8.54 8.67 -0.40
N GLY A 192 7.97 7.91 0.54
CA GLY A 192 6.52 7.76 0.69
C GLY A 192 5.81 9.07 1.03
N PHE A 193 6.47 9.96 1.78
CA PHE A 193 5.95 11.30 2.07
C PHE A 193 5.97 12.22 0.84
N TYR A 194 7.10 12.31 0.13
CA TYR A 194 7.26 13.23 -1.00
C TYR A 194 6.63 12.75 -2.32
N TYR A 195 6.44 11.43 -2.45
CA TYR A 195 5.83 10.79 -3.63
C TYR A 195 4.74 9.81 -3.17
N PRO A 196 3.65 10.30 -2.57
CA PRO A 196 2.60 9.46 -2.00
C PRO A 196 1.99 8.50 -3.02
N GLY A 197 1.73 7.27 -2.59
CA GLY A 197 1.16 6.21 -3.44
C GLY A 197 2.15 5.58 -4.43
N THR A 198 3.42 5.98 -4.43
CA THR A 198 4.48 5.28 -5.16
C THR A 198 5.05 4.11 -4.36
N THR A 199 5.64 3.15 -5.07
CA THR A 199 6.41 2.04 -4.52
C THR A 199 7.86 2.11 -5.01
N ILE A 200 8.77 1.45 -4.31
CA ILE A 200 10.16 1.29 -4.76
C ILE A 200 10.29 -0.09 -5.40
N VAL A 201 10.78 -0.15 -6.64
CA VAL A 201 10.93 -1.39 -7.44
C VAL A 201 12.33 -1.47 -8.08
N GLN A 202 12.75 -2.65 -8.51
CA GLN A 202 14.01 -2.85 -9.24
C GLN A 202 13.87 -2.45 -10.72
N ALA A 203 14.84 -1.70 -11.23
CA ALA A 203 14.99 -1.30 -12.63
C ALA A 203 15.22 -2.53 -13.53
N GLY A 204 14.37 -2.75 -14.53
CA GLY A 204 14.52 -3.80 -15.53
C GLY A 204 13.75 -5.10 -15.28
N SER A 205 13.03 -5.24 -14.16
CA SER A 205 12.06 -6.33 -14.00
C SER A 205 10.91 -6.15 -15.01
N PRO A 206 10.52 -7.19 -15.77
CA PRO A 206 9.40 -7.07 -16.71
C PRO A 206 8.14 -6.67 -15.94
N ALA A 207 7.48 -5.61 -16.41
CA ALA A 207 6.09 -5.34 -16.06
C ALA A 207 5.22 -6.41 -16.74
N GLY A 208 5.21 -7.62 -16.17
CA GLY A 208 4.72 -8.82 -16.86
C GLY A 208 4.64 -10.05 -15.97
N GLY A 209 3.90 -9.95 -14.87
CA GLY A 209 3.20 -11.05 -14.23
C GLY A 209 1.85 -10.48 -13.79
N ASP A 210 0.75 -11.21 -13.97
CA ASP A 210 -0.61 -10.75 -13.65
C ASP A 210 -0.66 -10.00 -12.31
N PRO A 211 -1.43 -8.89 -12.19
CA PRO A 211 -1.53 -8.15 -10.94
C PRO A 211 -2.25 -8.95 -9.88
N VAL A 212 -1.48 -9.69 -9.07
CA VAL A 212 -1.94 -10.12 -7.76
C VAL A 212 -1.89 -8.89 -6.85
N SER A 213 -2.98 -8.12 -6.97
CA SER A 213 -3.21 -6.81 -6.35
C SER A 213 -2.94 -6.82 -4.84
N ASN A 214 -2.47 -5.74 -4.23
CA ASN A 214 -2.41 -5.62 -2.76
C ASN A 214 -3.80 -5.32 -2.14
N THR A 215 -4.86 -5.95 -2.67
CA THR A 215 -6.24 -5.77 -2.19
C THR A 215 -6.54 -6.74 -1.05
N LEU A 216 -7.57 -6.43 -0.26
CA LEU A 216 -8.07 -7.35 0.76
C LEU A 216 -8.50 -8.70 0.17
N ALA A 217 -8.86 -8.75 -1.12
CA ALA A 217 -9.17 -9.99 -1.84
C ALA A 217 -7.93 -10.87 -2.12
N THR A 218 -6.77 -10.28 -2.38
CA THR A 218 -5.51 -11.03 -2.48
C THR A 218 -5.04 -11.49 -1.12
N GLN A 219 -5.11 -10.62 -0.10
CA GLN A 219 -4.80 -11.03 1.27
C GLN A 219 -5.73 -12.16 1.74
N LEU A 220 -6.99 -12.15 1.28
CA LEU A 220 -7.95 -13.20 1.55
C LEU A 220 -7.49 -14.53 0.91
N GLN A 221 -7.00 -14.48 -0.32
CA GLN A 221 -6.47 -15.65 -1.02
C GLN A 221 -5.24 -16.22 -0.30
N GLU A 222 -4.24 -15.40 -0.01
CA GLU A 222 -3.00 -15.83 0.65
C GLU A 222 -3.26 -16.43 2.04
N ARG A 223 -4.14 -15.80 2.83
CA ARG A 223 -4.53 -16.31 4.15
C ARG A 223 -5.29 -17.62 4.04
N SER A 224 -6.24 -17.69 3.11
CA SER A 224 -7.00 -18.92 2.85
C SER A 224 -6.08 -20.06 2.42
N GLN A 225 -5.06 -19.79 1.60
CA GLN A 225 -4.06 -20.78 1.17
C GLN A 225 -3.21 -21.29 2.34
N LYS A 226 -2.81 -20.44 3.29
CA LYS A 226 -2.02 -20.85 4.47
C LYS A 226 -2.75 -21.86 5.36
N GLU A 227 -4.08 -21.85 5.32
CA GLU A 227 -4.90 -22.79 6.08
C GLU A 227 -5.10 -24.13 5.38
N VAL A 228 -4.71 -24.28 4.12
CA VAL A 228 -4.81 -25.56 3.40
C VAL A 228 -4.07 -26.66 4.18
N GLY A 229 -4.74 -27.79 4.34
CA GLY A 229 -4.32 -28.90 5.20
C GLY A 229 -4.79 -28.78 6.66
N GLY A 230 -5.44 -27.68 7.04
CA GLY A 230 -6.14 -27.53 8.32
C GLY A 230 -7.32 -28.48 8.45
N ALA A 231 -7.72 -28.82 9.68
CA ALA A 231 -8.75 -29.85 9.89
C ALA A 231 -10.16 -29.30 9.82
N TYR A 232 -11.10 -30.10 9.30
CA TYR A 232 -12.52 -29.79 9.40
C TYR A 232 -13.06 -30.22 10.77
N VAL A 233 -13.60 -29.27 11.54
CA VAL A 233 -14.25 -29.53 12.84
C VAL A 233 -15.51 -28.69 12.93
N PHE A 234 -16.65 -29.34 13.19
CA PHE A 234 -17.94 -28.66 13.26
C PHE A 234 -17.94 -27.53 14.29
N ALA A 235 -18.48 -26.38 13.88
CA ALA A 235 -18.56 -25.15 14.66
C ALA A 235 -17.23 -24.44 14.97
N ALA A 236 -16.09 -24.94 14.47
CA ALA A 236 -14.77 -24.37 14.78
C ALA A 236 -14.50 -23.04 14.07
N LEU A 237 -13.75 -22.15 14.75
CA LEU A 237 -13.51 -20.77 14.34
C LEU A 237 -12.01 -20.44 14.26
N GLY A 238 -11.18 -21.41 13.89
CA GLY A 238 -9.75 -21.19 13.63
C GLY A 238 -8.84 -21.34 14.84
N GLU A 239 -9.29 -22.00 15.91
CA GLU A 239 -8.39 -22.36 17.00
C GLU A 239 -7.35 -23.40 16.53
N LYS A 240 -6.23 -23.52 17.25
CA LYS A 240 -5.26 -24.58 17.00
C LYS A 240 -5.90 -25.96 17.22
N CYS A 241 -5.56 -26.92 16.37
CA CYS A 241 -5.96 -28.31 16.51
C CYS A 241 -5.25 -28.93 17.71
N THR A 242 -6.00 -29.13 18.80
CA THR A 242 -5.55 -29.87 19.98
C THR A 242 -6.62 -30.88 20.39
N PRO A 243 -6.26 -31.96 21.10
CA PRO A 243 -7.26 -32.87 21.68
C PRO A 243 -8.26 -32.13 22.57
N GLY A 244 -7.77 -31.18 23.38
CA GLY A 244 -8.61 -30.32 24.23
C GLY A 244 -9.65 -29.52 23.44
N ASN A 245 -9.23 -28.77 22.42
CA ASN A 245 -10.15 -27.98 21.60
C ASN A 245 -11.15 -28.88 20.85
N ARG A 246 -10.71 -30.02 20.32
CA ARG A 246 -11.62 -30.99 19.68
C ARG A 246 -12.63 -31.57 20.67
N SER A 247 -12.22 -31.88 21.89
CA SER A 247 -13.13 -32.34 22.95
C SER A 247 -14.15 -31.24 23.29
N THR A 248 -13.73 -29.99 23.38
CA THR A 248 -14.65 -28.85 23.58
C THR A 248 -15.69 -28.77 22.47
N TYR A 249 -15.29 -28.92 21.21
CA TYR A 249 -16.22 -28.90 20.08
C TYR A 249 -17.13 -30.13 20.02
N ALA A 250 -16.63 -31.31 20.39
CA ALA A 250 -17.46 -32.51 20.53
C ALA A 250 -18.57 -32.31 21.56
N ASN A 251 -18.25 -31.70 22.71
CA ASN A 251 -19.22 -31.40 23.76
C ASN A 251 -20.23 -30.32 23.31
N ARG A 252 -19.78 -29.28 22.59
CA ARG A 252 -20.65 -28.22 22.05
C ARG A 252 -21.56 -28.68 20.92
N LYS A 253 -21.19 -29.76 20.22
CA LYS A 253 -21.94 -30.33 19.09
C LYS A 253 -22.10 -31.85 19.26
N PRO A 254 -22.98 -32.29 20.17
CA PRO A 254 -23.18 -33.72 20.46
C PRO A 254 -23.51 -34.56 19.21
N ALA A 255 -24.33 -34.02 18.31
CA ALA A 255 -24.69 -34.66 17.04
C ALA A 255 -23.48 -34.95 16.12
N HIS A 256 -22.34 -34.29 16.33
CA HIS A 256 -21.11 -34.48 15.56
C HIS A 256 -19.93 -34.97 16.41
N ALA A 257 -20.14 -35.24 17.70
CA ALA A 257 -19.09 -35.64 18.63
C ALA A 257 -18.32 -36.88 18.14
N ALA A 258 -19.05 -37.92 17.70
CA ALA A 258 -18.43 -39.14 17.18
C ALA A 258 -17.50 -38.89 15.97
N ALA A 259 -17.88 -37.98 15.07
CA ALA A 259 -17.05 -37.63 13.91
C ALA A 259 -15.82 -36.81 14.31
N ILE A 260 -15.98 -35.87 15.25
CA ILE A 260 -14.88 -35.03 15.76
C ILE A 260 -13.84 -35.88 16.50
N THR A 261 -14.29 -36.80 17.35
CA THR A 261 -13.46 -37.73 18.12
C THR A 261 -12.71 -38.68 17.20
N ARG A 262 -13.40 -39.33 16.25
CA ARG A 262 -12.79 -40.27 15.28
C ARG A 262 -11.71 -39.62 14.43
N SER A 263 -11.86 -38.34 14.10
CA SER A 263 -10.90 -37.59 13.27
C SER A 263 -9.65 -37.13 14.05
N CYS A 264 -9.55 -37.43 15.34
CA CYS A 264 -8.41 -37.11 16.18
C CYS A 264 -7.73 -38.39 16.67
N PRO A 265 -6.46 -38.65 16.30
CA PRO A 265 -5.78 -39.87 16.73
C PRO A 265 -5.69 -40.02 18.26
N VAL A 266 -5.51 -38.91 18.98
CA VAL A 266 -5.44 -38.91 20.45
C VAL A 266 -6.81 -39.19 21.07
N LEU A 267 -7.88 -38.51 20.64
CA LEU A 267 -9.21 -38.71 21.23
C LEU A 267 -9.83 -40.06 20.84
N SER A 268 -9.47 -40.61 19.69
CA SER A 268 -9.89 -41.95 19.26
C SER A 268 -9.10 -43.08 19.90
N GLY A 269 -8.02 -42.78 20.63
CA GLY A 269 -7.13 -43.77 21.25
C GLY A 269 -6.16 -44.45 20.27
N THR A 270 -6.07 -43.99 19.02
CA THR A 270 -5.18 -44.58 17.99
C THR A 270 -3.75 -44.03 18.06
N ALA A 271 -3.50 -42.96 18.83
CA ALA A 271 -2.17 -42.46 19.14
C ALA A 271 -2.11 -41.88 20.55
N SER A 272 -0.96 -41.98 21.22
CA SER A 272 -0.73 -41.42 22.56
C SER A 272 -0.45 -39.92 22.56
N SER A 273 -0.12 -39.32 21.40
CA SER A 273 0.19 -37.89 21.27
C SER A 273 -0.12 -37.36 19.86
N CYS A 274 0.03 -36.04 19.67
CA CYS A 274 -0.09 -35.42 18.35
C CYS A 274 1.17 -35.57 17.47
N SER A 275 2.20 -36.29 17.92
CA SER A 275 3.38 -36.57 17.09
C SER A 275 2.97 -37.34 15.83
N GLY A 276 3.44 -36.90 14.66
CA GLY A 276 3.07 -37.47 13.36
C GLY A 276 1.64 -37.17 12.88
N CYS A 277 0.81 -36.45 13.66
CA CYS A 277 -0.52 -36.05 13.23
C CYS A 277 -0.44 -34.95 12.16
N ARG A 278 -1.06 -35.17 10.99
CA ARG A 278 -1.09 -34.18 9.89
C ARG A 278 -1.70 -32.83 10.23
N TYR A 279 -2.47 -32.76 11.31
CA TYR A 279 -3.11 -31.54 11.80
C TYR A 279 -2.38 -30.89 12.97
N ASN A 280 -1.27 -31.45 13.43
CA ASN A 280 -0.53 -30.90 14.56
C ASN A 280 -0.10 -29.46 14.28
N GLY A 281 -0.45 -28.53 15.18
CA GLY A 281 -0.17 -27.10 15.03
C GLY A 281 -1.02 -26.35 13.98
N LYS A 282 -1.88 -27.03 13.21
CA LYS A 282 -2.78 -26.41 12.21
C LYS A 282 -4.05 -25.86 12.88
N ARG A 283 -4.75 -24.93 12.24
CA ARG A 283 -6.06 -24.45 12.71
C ARG A 283 -7.19 -25.41 12.32
N ILE A 284 -8.30 -25.33 13.05
CA ILE A 284 -9.53 -26.09 12.79
C ILE A 284 -10.68 -25.16 12.40
N PHE A 285 -11.45 -25.56 11.40
CA PHE A 285 -12.57 -24.77 10.88
C PHE A 285 -13.75 -25.67 10.49
N ASP A 286 -14.97 -25.14 10.53
CA ASP A 286 -16.02 -25.58 9.62
C ASP A 286 -16.12 -24.62 8.41
N CYS A 287 -17.00 -24.90 7.44
CA CYS A 287 -17.11 -24.08 6.22
C CYS A 287 -17.41 -22.60 6.50
N ARG A 288 -18.37 -22.35 7.40
CA ARG A 288 -18.80 -21.00 7.78
C ARG A 288 -17.77 -20.28 8.66
N GLY A 289 -17.07 -21.01 9.52
CA GLY A 289 -16.02 -20.50 10.39
C GLY A 289 -14.77 -20.14 9.61
N PHE A 290 -14.37 -20.98 8.65
CA PHE A 290 -13.31 -20.65 7.70
C PHE A 290 -13.62 -19.35 6.97
N THR A 291 -14.80 -19.27 6.35
CA THR A 291 -15.22 -18.10 5.57
C THR A 291 -15.28 -16.83 6.44
N SER A 292 -15.88 -16.91 7.64
CA SER A 292 -16.01 -15.75 8.53
C SER A 292 -14.67 -15.27 9.12
N VAL A 293 -13.79 -16.19 9.50
CA VAL A 293 -12.49 -15.85 10.09
C VAL A 293 -11.56 -15.26 9.03
N MET A 294 -11.49 -15.86 7.84
CA MET A 294 -10.64 -15.35 6.77
C MET A 294 -11.08 -13.94 6.34
N LEU A 295 -12.39 -13.70 6.25
CA LEU A 295 -12.91 -12.36 5.98
C LEU A 295 -12.64 -11.38 7.12
N LYS A 296 -12.78 -11.79 8.37
CA LYS A 296 -12.47 -10.92 9.52
C LYS A 296 -11.00 -10.51 9.56
N GLU A 297 -10.08 -11.41 9.22
CA GLU A 297 -8.65 -11.12 9.18
C GLU A 297 -8.25 -10.10 8.12
N VAL A 298 -9.05 -9.93 7.06
CA VAL A 298 -8.76 -8.96 5.98
C VAL A 298 -9.65 -7.72 6.05
N THR A 299 -10.94 -7.87 6.34
CA THR A 299 -11.92 -6.75 6.38
C THR A 299 -12.08 -6.11 7.76
N GLY A 300 -11.52 -6.73 8.80
CA GLY A 300 -11.73 -6.35 10.19
C GLY A 300 -13.12 -6.68 10.75
N ARG A 301 -13.98 -7.38 9.98
CA ARG A 301 -15.36 -7.68 10.37
C ARG A 301 -15.71 -9.16 10.19
N TYR A 302 -16.35 -9.75 11.20
CA TYR A 302 -16.97 -11.07 11.05
C TYR A 302 -18.25 -11.01 10.21
N LEU A 303 -18.50 -12.06 9.45
CA LEU A 303 -19.84 -12.30 8.91
C LEU A 303 -20.81 -12.57 10.07
N LYS A 304 -21.94 -11.86 10.07
CA LYS A 304 -23.06 -12.14 10.97
C LYS A 304 -23.74 -13.45 10.57
N GLY A 305 -24.21 -14.21 11.56
CA GLY A 305 -24.86 -15.51 11.36
C GLY A 305 -24.02 -16.71 11.83
N GLY A 306 -24.70 -17.67 12.47
CA GLY A 306 -24.08 -18.87 13.07
C GLY A 306 -23.86 -20.04 12.12
N GLY A 307 -24.45 -20.00 10.91
CA GLY A 307 -24.29 -21.00 9.85
C GLY A 307 -24.38 -20.39 8.45
N ALA A 308 -24.08 -21.18 7.41
CA ALA A 308 -24.05 -20.68 6.03
C ALA A 308 -25.37 -20.05 5.59
N THR A 309 -26.53 -20.65 5.93
CA THR A 309 -27.86 -20.06 5.65
C THR A 309 -28.03 -18.68 6.29
N SER A 310 -27.71 -18.54 7.57
CA SER A 310 -27.83 -17.26 8.27
C SER A 310 -26.81 -16.21 7.80
N GLN A 311 -25.61 -16.63 7.38
CA GLN A 311 -24.63 -15.72 6.78
C GLN A 311 -25.12 -15.20 5.43
N TRP A 312 -25.65 -16.09 4.59
CA TRP A 312 -26.26 -15.74 3.30
C TRP A 312 -27.44 -14.79 3.45
N ASN A 313 -28.35 -15.04 4.41
CA ASN A 313 -29.57 -14.26 4.60
C ASN A 313 -29.34 -12.88 5.22
N ASP A 314 -28.23 -12.64 5.93
CA ASP A 314 -27.93 -11.32 6.48
C ASP A 314 -27.30 -10.41 5.41
N ASP A 315 -28.12 -9.57 4.79
CA ASP A 315 -27.70 -8.65 3.72
C ASP A 315 -26.61 -7.66 4.15
N SER A 316 -26.48 -7.37 5.45
CA SER A 316 -25.43 -6.47 5.94
C SER A 316 -24.01 -7.03 5.79
N ASN A 317 -23.89 -8.32 5.44
CA ASN A 317 -22.63 -8.97 5.13
C ASN A 317 -22.16 -8.71 3.69
N TRP A 318 -23.04 -8.34 2.76
CA TRP A 318 -22.79 -8.40 1.33
C TRP A 318 -22.98 -7.04 0.64
N GLU A 319 -22.06 -6.68 -0.25
CA GLU A 319 -22.24 -5.53 -1.17
C GLU A 319 -23.10 -5.93 -2.37
N ALA A 320 -22.96 -7.18 -2.79
CA ALA A 320 -23.74 -7.78 -3.85
C ALA A 320 -23.81 -9.29 -3.62
N LYS A 321 -24.93 -9.91 -4.01
CA LYS A 321 -25.07 -11.36 -4.02
C LYS A 321 -26.08 -11.77 -5.08
N GLY A 322 -25.97 -12.99 -5.60
CA GLY A 322 -26.84 -13.44 -6.69
C GLY A 322 -26.74 -14.94 -6.99
N PRO A 323 -27.53 -15.42 -7.95
CA PRO A 323 -27.39 -16.78 -8.47
C PRO A 323 -26.04 -16.95 -9.19
N LEU A 324 -25.50 -18.16 -9.22
CA LEU A 324 -24.18 -18.45 -9.81
C LEU A 324 -24.05 -17.97 -11.27
N ALA A 325 -25.15 -17.96 -12.03
CA ALA A 325 -25.18 -17.50 -13.41
C ALA A 325 -24.72 -16.04 -13.59
N THR A 326 -24.81 -15.20 -12.55
CA THR A 326 -24.40 -13.79 -12.58
C THR A 326 -23.08 -13.54 -11.84
N MET A 327 -22.32 -14.60 -11.55
CA MET A 327 -21.09 -14.52 -10.76
C MET A 327 -20.05 -13.62 -11.44
N PRO A 328 -19.46 -12.65 -10.72
CA PRO A 328 -18.46 -11.77 -11.30
C PRO A 328 -17.11 -12.49 -11.43
N ASP A 329 -16.29 -12.10 -12.39
CA ASP A 329 -14.90 -12.58 -12.49
C ASP A 329 -13.97 -11.84 -11.52
N LYS A 330 -14.24 -11.95 -10.23
CA LYS A 330 -13.41 -11.44 -9.13
C LYS A 330 -13.61 -12.29 -7.87
N PRO A 331 -12.67 -12.32 -6.91
CA PRO A 331 -12.85 -13.13 -5.72
C PRO A 331 -14.14 -12.84 -4.95
N CYS A 332 -14.82 -13.89 -4.51
CA CYS A 332 -16.10 -13.76 -3.82
C CYS A 332 -16.35 -14.98 -2.93
N VAL A 333 -17.37 -14.90 -2.09
CA VAL A 333 -17.86 -16.04 -1.33
C VAL A 333 -18.81 -16.84 -2.21
N LEU A 334 -18.65 -18.15 -2.25
CA LEU A 334 -19.57 -19.08 -2.88
C LEU A 334 -20.49 -19.70 -1.83
N PHE A 335 -21.70 -20.02 -2.25
CA PHE A 335 -22.68 -20.77 -1.46
C PHE A 335 -23.27 -21.92 -2.27
N ASN A 336 -23.47 -23.04 -1.61
CA ASN A 336 -24.20 -24.19 -2.15
C ASN A 336 -25.58 -24.27 -1.47
N ARG A 337 -26.64 -24.36 -2.28
CA ARG A 337 -28.02 -24.45 -1.81
C ARG A 337 -28.39 -25.93 -1.81
N SER A 338 -28.93 -26.43 -0.71
CA SER A 338 -29.32 -27.83 -0.60
C SER A 338 -30.36 -28.18 -1.67
N LYS A 339 -30.17 -29.34 -2.32
CA LYS A 339 -31.14 -29.90 -3.27
C LYS A 339 -32.40 -30.39 -2.54
N ASP A 340 -32.24 -30.87 -1.31
CA ASP A 340 -33.32 -31.45 -0.50
C ASP A 340 -34.12 -30.38 0.26
N ASN A 341 -33.50 -29.23 0.54
CA ASN A 341 -34.17 -28.11 1.20
C ASN A 341 -33.70 -26.77 0.60
N PRO A 342 -34.45 -26.23 -0.37
CA PRO A 342 -34.10 -24.98 -1.03
C PRO A 342 -33.95 -23.77 -0.09
N GLY A 343 -34.51 -23.82 1.13
CA GLY A 343 -34.32 -22.76 2.14
C GLY A 343 -32.94 -22.75 2.81
N VAL A 344 -32.10 -23.76 2.55
CA VAL A 344 -30.84 -23.98 3.28
C VAL A 344 -29.62 -23.80 2.36
N MET A 345 -28.65 -23.02 2.81
CA MET A 345 -27.29 -23.05 2.27
C MET A 345 -26.48 -24.09 3.04
N SER A 346 -26.10 -25.18 2.37
CA SER A 346 -25.40 -26.32 2.94
C SER A 346 -23.88 -26.12 3.03
N HIS A 347 -23.32 -25.22 2.22
CA HIS A 347 -21.87 -25.00 2.17
C HIS A 347 -21.50 -23.58 1.78
N THR A 348 -20.29 -23.16 2.17
CA THR A 348 -19.68 -21.89 1.77
C THR A 348 -18.15 -22.00 1.67
N GLY A 349 -17.56 -21.21 0.79
CA GLY A 349 -16.13 -21.13 0.55
C GLY A 349 -15.78 -19.91 -0.29
N PHE A 350 -14.53 -19.80 -0.73
CA PHE A 350 -14.07 -18.69 -1.54
C PHE A 350 -13.78 -19.10 -2.97
N TYR A 351 -14.24 -18.29 -3.91
CA TYR A 351 -13.75 -18.24 -5.28
C TYR A 351 -12.63 -17.19 -5.38
N PHE A 352 -11.60 -17.51 -6.14
CA PHE A 352 -10.49 -16.62 -6.50
C PHE A 352 -10.21 -16.71 -8.01
N HIS A 353 -9.36 -15.82 -8.51
CA HIS A 353 -9.07 -15.70 -9.94
C HIS A 353 -8.50 -17.01 -10.54
N LYS A 354 -8.64 -17.17 -11.87
CA LYS A 354 -8.24 -18.39 -12.61
C LYS A 354 -8.96 -19.67 -12.17
N GLY A 355 -10.16 -19.52 -11.59
CA GLY A 355 -10.98 -20.65 -11.16
C GLY A 355 -10.42 -21.37 -9.94
N LEU A 356 -9.72 -20.69 -9.02
CA LEU A 356 -9.29 -21.30 -7.77
C LEU A 356 -10.43 -21.23 -6.74
N VAL A 357 -10.71 -22.34 -6.06
CA VAL A 357 -11.61 -22.40 -4.91
C VAL A 357 -10.87 -22.87 -3.68
N ILE A 358 -11.08 -22.20 -2.54
CA ILE A 358 -10.58 -22.64 -1.24
C ILE A 358 -11.75 -22.69 -0.25
N GLN A 359 -11.89 -23.83 0.41
CA GLN A 359 -13.01 -24.08 1.32
C GLN A 359 -12.59 -25.04 2.44
N ALA A 360 -13.31 -24.99 3.56
CA ALA A 360 -13.24 -26.02 4.58
C ALA A 360 -14.44 -26.96 4.40
N GLY A 361 -14.21 -28.20 3.99
CA GLY A 361 -15.29 -29.11 3.61
C GLY A 361 -14.91 -30.58 3.63
N GLY A 362 -15.94 -31.43 3.49
CA GLY A 362 -15.91 -32.83 3.92
C GLY A 362 -16.14 -33.89 2.83
N TYR A 363 -15.99 -33.61 1.54
CA TYR A 363 -15.80 -34.73 0.60
C TYR A 363 -14.37 -35.28 0.79
N GLY A 364 -14.25 -36.39 1.51
CA GLY A 364 -13.00 -37.16 1.65
C GLY A 364 -12.12 -36.83 2.88
N GLY A 365 -12.63 -36.12 3.90
CA GLY A 365 -11.85 -35.87 5.12
C GLY A 365 -10.64 -34.95 4.93
N THR A 366 -10.64 -34.12 3.89
CA THR A 366 -9.48 -33.31 3.47
C THR A 366 -9.29 -32.05 4.30
N GLY A 367 -10.33 -31.53 4.95
CA GLY A 367 -10.21 -30.34 5.78
C GLY A 367 -10.31 -29.06 4.96
N VAL A 368 -9.46 -28.08 5.24
CA VAL A 368 -9.28 -26.92 4.36
C VAL A 368 -8.48 -27.37 3.13
N HIS A 369 -9.04 -27.18 1.95
CA HIS A 369 -8.44 -27.62 0.70
C HIS A 369 -8.64 -26.58 -0.41
N ALA A 370 -7.75 -26.64 -1.39
CA ALA A 370 -7.78 -25.83 -2.59
C ALA A 370 -8.01 -26.72 -3.82
N GLY A 371 -8.80 -26.23 -4.78
CA GLY A 371 -9.10 -26.98 -6.00
C GLY A 371 -9.69 -26.10 -7.10
N PRO A 372 -9.91 -26.65 -8.29
CA PRO A 372 -10.52 -25.90 -9.39
C PRO A 372 -11.99 -25.59 -9.10
N PHE A 373 -12.46 -24.46 -9.62
CA PHE A 373 -13.85 -24.05 -9.61
C PHE A 373 -14.67 -25.01 -10.47
N ARG A 374 -15.72 -25.54 -9.86
CA ARG A 374 -16.61 -26.55 -10.41
C ARG A 374 -18.04 -26.07 -10.17
N PRO A 375 -18.67 -25.41 -11.16
CA PRO A 375 -19.94 -24.71 -10.96
C PRO A 375 -21.07 -25.64 -10.50
N GLU A 376 -21.00 -26.94 -10.78
CA GLU A 376 -21.95 -27.96 -10.34
C GLU A 376 -22.05 -28.14 -8.80
N TYR A 377 -21.06 -27.66 -8.04
CA TYR A 377 -21.05 -27.72 -6.58
C TYR A 377 -21.51 -26.42 -5.90
N TRP A 378 -21.86 -25.39 -6.68
CA TRP A 378 -22.21 -24.08 -6.18
C TRP A 378 -23.53 -23.62 -6.79
N SER A 379 -24.22 -22.71 -6.13
CA SER A 379 -25.50 -22.19 -6.63
C SER A 379 -25.60 -20.68 -6.55
N HIS A 380 -24.86 -20.05 -5.63
CA HIS A 380 -24.91 -18.62 -5.40
C HIS A 380 -23.50 -18.06 -5.10
N TRP A 381 -23.36 -16.77 -5.31
CA TRP A 381 -22.15 -16.00 -4.98
C TRP A 381 -22.53 -14.77 -4.15
N ALA A 382 -21.59 -14.28 -3.36
CA ALA A 382 -21.71 -13.01 -2.64
C ALA A 382 -20.36 -12.29 -2.53
N VAL A 383 -20.36 -10.98 -2.75
CA VAL A 383 -19.22 -10.10 -2.50
C VAL A 383 -19.35 -9.52 -1.09
N PRO A 384 -18.41 -9.80 -0.17
CA PRO A 384 -18.44 -9.28 1.18
C PRO A 384 -18.25 -7.77 1.23
N VAL A 385 -18.96 -7.12 2.17
CA VAL A 385 -18.72 -5.73 2.54
C VAL A 385 -17.25 -5.54 2.92
N ARG A 386 -16.66 -4.45 2.46
CA ARG A 386 -15.25 -4.07 2.67
C ARG A 386 -14.23 -4.90 1.91
N LEU A 387 -14.61 -5.97 1.20
CA LEU A 387 -13.62 -6.77 0.48
C LEU A 387 -13.01 -6.00 -0.70
N TYR A 388 -13.83 -5.17 -1.36
CA TYR A 388 -13.43 -4.32 -2.48
C TYR A 388 -13.74 -2.84 -2.28
N SER A 389 -14.57 -2.50 -1.29
CA SER A 389 -14.76 -1.11 -0.90
C SER A 389 -13.68 -0.69 0.10
N ASN A 390 -12.88 0.32 -0.25
CA ASN A 390 -12.29 1.20 0.76
C ASN A 390 -13.46 1.98 1.37
N THR A 391 -13.94 1.49 2.52
CA THR A 391 -15.36 1.41 2.86
C THR A 391 -16.11 2.72 3.05
N GLY A 392 -17.33 2.79 2.48
CA GLY A 392 -18.44 3.51 3.09
C GLY A 392 -19.45 4.15 2.15
N THR A 393 -20.30 3.39 1.46
CA THR A 393 -21.62 3.88 1.04
C THR A 393 -22.67 2.78 1.22
N GLY A 394 -23.45 2.89 2.30
CA GLY A 394 -24.83 2.48 2.23
C GLY A 394 -25.51 3.40 1.21
N GLN A 395 -26.14 2.81 0.20
CA GLN A 395 -26.98 3.54 -0.73
C GLN A 395 -28.30 3.84 -0.02
N GLY A 396 -28.54 5.11 0.26
CA GLY A 396 -29.82 5.64 0.72
C GLY A 396 -29.89 7.12 0.37
N GLY A 397 -30.63 7.44 -0.69
CA GLY A 397 -31.10 8.79 -1.02
C GLY A 397 -30.15 9.63 -1.88
N GLY A 398 -30.55 9.87 -3.14
CA GLY A 398 -30.02 10.97 -3.92
C GLY A 398 -30.36 12.30 -3.25
N GLY A 399 -29.33 13.02 -2.83
CA GLY A 399 -29.41 14.38 -2.32
C GLY A 399 -28.02 15.00 -2.37
N THR A 400 -27.92 16.17 -3.00
CA THR A 400 -26.71 17.00 -3.12
C THR A 400 -26.10 17.27 -1.73
N MET A 401 -25.03 16.56 -1.38
CA MET A 401 -24.31 16.77 -0.12
C MET A 401 -23.30 17.92 -0.28
N THR A 402 -23.76 19.13 0.02
CA THR A 402 -22.87 20.27 0.27
C THR A 402 -22.42 20.22 1.74
N LEU A 403 -21.11 20.13 2.02
CA LEU A 403 -20.56 20.23 3.38
C LEU A 403 -19.73 21.50 3.53
N THR A 404 -19.96 22.24 4.62
CA THR A 404 -19.27 23.51 4.92
C THR A 404 -18.84 23.54 6.38
N ARG A 405 -18.02 24.55 6.74
CA ARG A 405 -17.66 24.81 8.14
C ARG A 405 -18.93 24.85 9.02
N GLY A 406 -18.88 24.13 10.13
CA GLY A 406 -20.01 23.97 11.06
C GLY A 406 -20.83 22.68 10.86
N ALA A 407 -20.68 21.99 9.72
CA ALA A 407 -21.28 20.67 9.53
C ALA A 407 -20.63 19.62 10.46
N SER A 408 -21.40 18.62 10.89
CA SER A 408 -20.89 17.49 11.67
C SER A 408 -21.66 16.21 11.38
N GLY A 409 -21.07 15.06 11.73
CA GLY A 409 -21.72 13.75 11.64
C GLY A 409 -21.08 12.78 10.64
N PRO A 410 -21.76 11.67 10.30
CA PRO A 410 -21.18 10.57 9.53
C PRO A 410 -20.66 10.96 8.14
N ALA A 411 -21.30 11.95 7.49
CA ALA A 411 -20.88 12.47 6.19
C ALA A 411 -19.51 13.16 6.27
N VAL A 412 -19.29 14.00 7.28
CA VAL A 412 -18.01 14.67 7.50
C VAL A 412 -16.93 13.67 7.88
N ARG A 413 -17.25 12.67 8.71
CA ARG A 413 -16.32 11.60 9.07
C ARG A 413 -15.89 10.77 7.85
N THR A 414 -16.82 10.53 6.92
CA THR A 414 -16.56 9.83 5.66
C THR A 414 -15.66 10.66 4.75
N LEU A 415 -15.93 11.96 4.62
CA LEU A 415 -15.08 12.89 3.88
C LEU A 415 -13.65 12.93 4.45
N GLN A 416 -13.50 13.13 5.77
CA GLN A 416 -12.20 13.14 6.44
C GLN A 416 -11.46 11.81 6.24
N ALA A 417 -12.13 10.67 6.37
CA ALA A 417 -11.53 9.36 6.12
C ALA A 417 -11.10 9.18 4.65
N ALA A 418 -11.92 9.62 3.69
CA ALA A 418 -11.60 9.52 2.27
C ALA A 418 -10.42 10.42 1.89
N LEU A 419 -10.39 11.67 2.36
CA LEU A 419 -9.25 12.56 2.20
C LEU A 419 -8.00 11.98 2.86
N LYS A 420 -8.12 11.39 4.05
CA LYS A 420 -6.99 10.72 4.69
C LYS A 420 -6.45 9.54 3.89
N GLY A 421 -7.32 8.78 3.23
CA GLY A 421 -6.95 7.72 2.28
C GLY A 421 -6.26 8.24 1.00
N LEU A 422 -6.43 9.52 0.68
CA LEU A 422 -5.69 10.24 -0.36
C LEU A 422 -4.48 11.02 0.19
N ASN A 423 -4.02 10.67 1.40
CA ASN A 423 -2.86 11.25 2.10
C ASN A 423 -3.00 12.72 2.52
N TYR A 424 -4.23 13.24 2.65
CA TYR A 424 -4.46 14.49 3.37
C TYR A 424 -4.41 14.25 4.89
N THR A 425 -3.79 15.15 5.63
CA THR A 425 -3.53 14.96 7.07
C THR A 425 -4.38 15.89 7.91
N PHE A 426 -5.03 15.35 8.94
CA PHE A 426 -5.82 16.10 9.90
C PHE A 426 -5.10 16.18 11.23
N LYS A 427 -5.27 17.30 11.95
CA LYS A 427 -4.72 17.49 13.29
C LYS A 427 -5.40 16.52 14.26
N PRO A 428 -4.63 15.77 15.07
CA PRO A 428 -5.20 14.94 16.13
C PRO A 428 -6.06 15.78 17.09
N THR A 429 -7.17 15.20 17.54
CA THR A 429 -7.99 15.80 18.61
C THR A 429 -7.91 14.94 19.87
N ARG A 430 -8.37 15.48 21.00
CA ARG A 430 -8.43 14.75 22.28
C ARG A 430 -9.20 13.43 22.17
N ASN A 431 -10.23 13.38 21.31
CA ASN A 431 -11.16 12.26 21.21
C ASN A 431 -10.91 11.38 19.97
N ASP A 432 -10.16 11.87 18.99
CA ASP A 432 -9.77 11.11 17.80
C ASP A 432 -8.30 11.40 17.45
N PRO A 433 -7.38 10.49 17.82
CA PRO A 433 -5.94 10.63 17.54
C PRO A 433 -5.62 10.70 16.03
N GLN A 434 -6.57 10.31 15.18
CA GLN A 434 -6.43 10.34 13.73
C GLN A 434 -6.96 11.65 13.11
N GLY A 435 -7.58 12.54 13.91
CA GLY A 435 -8.16 13.80 13.44
C GLY A 435 -9.46 13.62 12.63
N ILE A 436 -10.06 12.41 12.64
CA ILE A 436 -11.31 12.11 11.94
C ILE A 436 -12.50 12.25 12.92
N ASP A 437 -12.61 13.43 13.51
CA ASP A 437 -13.58 13.71 14.58
C ASP A 437 -15.04 13.81 14.09
N GLY A 438 -15.27 13.84 12.78
CA GLY A 438 -16.59 14.03 12.18
C GLY A 438 -17.09 15.48 12.27
N ILE A 439 -16.20 16.45 12.50
CA ILE A 439 -16.52 17.88 12.59
C ILE A 439 -15.84 18.65 11.44
N TYR A 440 -16.63 19.42 10.71
CA TYR A 440 -16.13 20.26 9.62
C TYR A 440 -15.63 21.58 10.22
N GLY A 441 -14.48 21.49 10.88
CA GLY A 441 -13.79 22.65 11.45
C GLY A 441 -12.83 23.33 10.46
N PRO A 442 -12.05 24.31 10.92
CA PRO A 442 -11.03 25.00 10.11
C PRO A 442 -9.99 24.05 9.49
N ASP A 443 -9.65 22.96 10.17
CA ASP A 443 -8.70 21.96 9.65
C ASP A 443 -9.29 21.19 8.47
N THR A 444 -10.53 20.73 8.60
CA THR A 444 -11.27 20.05 7.52
C THR A 444 -11.43 20.95 6.30
N GLU A 445 -11.80 22.22 6.50
CA GLU A 445 -11.89 23.19 5.41
C GLU A 445 -10.57 23.39 4.69
N ASN A 446 -9.46 23.46 5.42
CA ASN A 446 -8.13 23.59 4.83
C ASN A 446 -7.76 22.35 3.99
N GLN A 447 -8.07 21.14 4.47
CA GLN A 447 -7.85 19.91 3.69
C GLN A 447 -8.72 19.85 2.44
N VAL A 448 -9.97 20.34 2.51
CA VAL A 448 -10.84 20.45 1.32
C VAL A 448 -10.30 21.46 0.32
N LYS A 449 -9.82 22.63 0.76
CA LYS A 449 -9.14 23.59 -0.13
C LYS A 449 -7.92 22.98 -0.80
N LEU A 450 -7.11 22.22 -0.05
CA LEU A 450 -5.95 21.51 -0.61
C LEU A 450 -6.37 20.45 -1.62
N PHE A 451 -7.42 19.69 -1.34
CA PHE A 451 -7.99 18.74 -2.29
C PHE A 451 -8.43 19.45 -3.58
N GLN A 452 -9.20 20.52 -3.45
CA GLN A 452 -9.67 21.31 -4.59
C GLN A 452 -8.49 21.84 -5.43
N LEU A 453 -7.47 22.41 -4.77
CA LEU A 453 -6.25 22.90 -5.43
C LEU A 453 -5.46 21.78 -6.13
N ASN A 454 -5.33 20.60 -5.50
CA ASN A 454 -4.62 19.46 -6.06
C ASN A 454 -5.30 18.83 -7.27
N HIS A 455 -6.57 19.15 -7.47
CA HIS A 455 -7.40 18.53 -8.48
C HIS A 455 -8.01 19.51 -9.48
N GLY A 456 -7.55 20.77 -9.47
CA GLY A 456 -7.94 21.79 -10.43
C GLY A 456 -9.38 22.28 -10.25
N LEU A 457 -9.91 22.19 -9.03
CA LEU A 457 -11.24 22.65 -8.64
C LEU A 457 -11.15 24.04 -7.97
N THR A 458 -12.28 24.73 -7.86
CA THR A 458 -12.35 26.01 -7.14
C THR A 458 -12.08 25.79 -5.66
N ALA A 459 -11.02 26.42 -5.13
CA ALA A 459 -10.53 26.22 -3.77
C ALA A 459 -11.26 27.08 -2.71
N ASP A 460 -12.58 26.93 -2.62
CA ASP A 460 -13.42 27.71 -1.69
C ASP A 460 -13.63 27.03 -0.33
N GLY A 461 -13.21 25.78 -0.17
CA GLY A 461 -13.32 25.02 1.08
C GLY A 461 -14.73 24.53 1.38
N VAL A 462 -15.65 24.62 0.42
CA VAL A 462 -16.99 24.02 0.48
C VAL A 462 -16.95 22.71 -0.29
N TRP A 463 -17.28 21.58 0.34
CA TRP A 463 -17.37 20.29 -0.35
C TRP A 463 -18.63 20.25 -1.21
N LYS A 464 -18.48 20.08 -2.53
CA LYS A 464 -19.58 20.10 -3.51
C LYS A 464 -19.62 18.84 -4.35
N GLU A 465 -20.65 18.73 -5.19
CA GLU A 465 -20.81 17.63 -6.14
C GLU A 465 -19.62 17.47 -7.09
N SER A 466 -19.02 18.58 -7.56
CA SER A 466 -17.79 18.54 -8.37
C SER A 466 -16.62 17.89 -7.65
N ASP A 467 -16.51 18.13 -6.35
CA ASP A 467 -15.43 17.63 -5.50
C ASP A 467 -15.66 16.15 -5.20
N GLN A 468 -16.91 15.78 -4.90
CA GLN A 468 -17.33 14.39 -4.71
C GLN A 468 -17.14 13.57 -5.99
N ALA A 469 -17.48 14.11 -7.16
CA ALA A 469 -17.27 13.45 -8.44
C ALA A 469 -15.78 13.22 -8.71
N LYS A 470 -14.93 14.21 -8.41
CA LYS A 470 -13.48 14.07 -8.53
C LYS A 470 -12.92 13.06 -7.54
N LEU A 471 -13.37 13.07 -6.28
CA LEU A 471 -12.99 12.10 -5.26
C LEU A 471 -13.34 10.67 -5.71
N ASN A 472 -14.57 10.48 -6.19
CA ASN A 472 -15.03 9.20 -6.73
C ASN A 472 -14.18 8.75 -7.93
N ALA A 473 -13.83 9.66 -8.84
CA ALA A 473 -12.94 9.37 -9.98
C ALA A 473 -11.52 8.96 -9.54
N LEU A 474 -10.98 9.60 -8.50
CA LEU A 474 -9.66 9.26 -7.94
C LEU A 474 -9.68 7.89 -7.26
N LEU A 475 -10.73 7.61 -6.47
CA LEU A 475 -10.94 6.33 -5.79
C LEU A 475 -11.23 5.18 -6.77
N THR A 476 -11.67 5.48 -8.00
CA THR A 476 -11.96 4.49 -9.06
C THR A 476 -10.85 4.35 -10.09
N SER A 477 -9.78 5.17 -10.02
CA SER A 477 -8.65 5.10 -10.96
C SER A 477 -7.69 3.91 -10.65
N LYS A 478 -7.51 3.02 -11.63
CA LYS A 478 -6.86 1.69 -11.50
C LYS A 478 -5.31 1.75 -11.42
N PRO A 479 -4.62 0.93 -10.58
CA PRO A 479 -3.17 0.79 -10.59
C PRO A 479 -2.64 -0.41 -11.44
N PRO A 480 -1.55 -0.25 -12.22
CA PRO A 480 -0.63 -1.29 -12.72
C PRO A 480 0.37 -1.84 -11.69
N THR A 481 1.03 -2.93 -12.09
CA THR A 481 1.50 -4.08 -11.28
C THR A 481 2.97 -4.03 -10.78
N PRO A 482 3.33 -4.51 -9.55
CA PRO A 482 4.71 -4.55 -9.03
C PRO A 482 5.26 -5.95 -8.57
N ALA A 483 6.59 -6.07 -8.38
CA ALA A 483 7.33 -7.27 -7.92
C ALA A 483 8.16 -7.04 -6.62
N ASP A 484 8.23 -8.12 -5.80
CA ASP A 484 8.76 -8.35 -4.42
C ASP A 484 10.19 -7.89 -4.08
N THR A 485 10.59 -7.51 -2.85
CA THR A 485 10.47 -7.96 -1.43
C THR A 485 11.48 -9.02 -0.94
N SER A 486 12.51 -8.53 -0.24
CA SER A 486 13.18 -9.25 0.86
C SER A 486 13.49 -8.36 2.09
N GLU A 487 13.45 -7.03 1.96
CA GLU A 487 13.85 -6.10 3.05
C GLU A 487 12.77 -5.77 4.10
N MET A 488 11.48 -6.01 3.83
CA MET A 488 10.39 -5.60 4.74
C MET A 488 10.28 -6.46 6.01
N ALA A 489 10.81 -7.68 5.99
CA ALA A 489 10.83 -8.56 7.15
C ALA A 489 11.87 -8.10 8.21
N GLU A 490 12.99 -7.52 7.79
CA GLU A 490 14.02 -6.96 8.70
C GLU A 490 13.56 -5.66 9.36
N LEU A 491 12.87 -4.80 8.63
CA LEU A 491 12.39 -3.51 9.14
C LEU A 491 11.32 -3.66 10.23
N VAL A 492 10.43 -4.65 10.09
CA VAL A 492 9.37 -4.96 11.07
C VAL A 492 9.95 -5.61 12.34
N ALA A 493 11.06 -6.35 12.23
CA ALA A 493 11.78 -6.90 13.38
C ALA A 493 12.51 -5.81 14.19
N LEU A 494 13.06 -4.79 13.51
CA LEU A 494 13.74 -3.64 14.13
C LEU A 494 12.75 -2.72 14.88
N LEU A 495 11.58 -2.45 14.29
CA LEU A 495 10.53 -1.62 14.89
C LEU A 495 9.91 -2.25 16.16
N LYS A 496 9.79 -3.58 16.21
CA LYS A 496 9.28 -4.29 17.42
C LYS A 496 10.26 -4.27 18.59
N ARG A 497 11.58 -4.24 18.33
CA ARG A 497 12.61 -4.08 19.38
C ARG A 497 12.65 -2.65 19.93
N ALA A 498 12.41 -1.65 19.08
CA ALA A 498 12.36 -0.24 19.49
C ALA A 498 11.15 0.07 20.39
N LEU A 499 9.99 -0.56 20.12
CA LEU A 499 8.77 -0.35 20.91
C LEU A 499 8.82 -0.97 22.33
N GLN A 500 9.56 -2.06 22.55
CA GLN A 500 9.69 -2.69 23.88
C GLN A 500 10.59 -1.94 24.87
N ILE A 501 11.45 -1.03 24.40
CA ILE A 501 12.32 -0.21 25.26
C ILE A 501 11.55 0.99 25.86
N ALA A 502 10.42 1.37 25.25
CA ALA A 502 9.61 2.52 25.66
C ALA A 502 8.63 2.23 26.81
N GLU A 503 8.45 0.97 27.23
CA GLU A 503 7.52 0.57 28.32
C GLU A 503 8.22 0.29 29.68
N LYS A 504 9.53 0.57 29.82
CA LYS A 504 10.29 0.40 31.07
C LYS A 504 10.95 1.68 31.62
N LYS A 505 10.43 2.85 31.26
CA LYS A 505 10.68 4.13 31.94
C LYS A 505 9.36 4.87 32.05
#